data_AF-A0A662MCM5-F1
#
_entry.id   AF-A0A662MCM5-F1
#
_cell.length_a   1.000
_cell.length_b   1.000
_cell.length_c   1.000
_cell.angle_alpha   90.00
_cell.angle_beta   90.00
_cell.angle_gamma   90.00
#
_symmetry.space_group_name_H-M   'P 1'
#
loop_
_entity.id
_entity.type
_entity.pdbx_description
1 polymer ?
#
loop_
_entity_poly.entity_id
_entity_poly.type
_entity_poly.pdbx_seq_one_letter_code
_entity_poly.pdbx_strand_id
1 'polypeptide(L)'
;MNIGGKEREIKIGLNQSILYCELRGISITDMNSDLAKLSNGTGAELRDLIWSALKDGARVSGEEFNHTTYDVGDWIEELDPESLGTFINSLVESMPKMRPAKSKKKVEV
;
A
#
# COMPACT_ATOMS: atom_id res chain seq x y z
N MET A 1 2.14 -2.84 -13.55
CA MET A 1 2.13 -1.36 -13.40
C MET A 1 3.38 -0.82 -14.07
N ASN A 2 3.26 0.21 -14.91
CA ASN A 2 4.44 0.88 -15.48
C ASN A 2 4.96 1.91 -14.46
N ILE A 3 6.14 1.67 -13.87
CA ILE A 3 6.73 2.54 -12.85
C ILE A 3 8.26 2.39 -12.84
N GLY A 4 8.99 3.51 -12.74
CA GLY A 4 10.45 3.53 -12.80
C GLY A 4 10.99 3.03 -14.14
N GLY A 5 10.34 3.43 -15.24
CA GLY A 5 10.73 3.12 -16.61
C GLY A 5 10.49 1.68 -17.08
N LYS A 6 9.83 0.82 -16.29
CA LYS A 6 9.47 -0.54 -16.71
C LYS A 6 8.14 -1.02 -16.16
N GLU A 7 7.60 -2.05 -16.80
CA GLU A 7 6.48 -2.80 -16.26
C GLU A 7 6.93 -3.66 -15.08
N ARG A 8 6.21 -3.56 -13.97
CA ARG A 8 6.44 -4.31 -12.73
C ARG A 8 5.18 -4.98 -12.24
N GLU A 9 5.34 -6.20 -11.75
CA GLU A 9 4.27 -6.96 -11.10
C GLU A 9 3.90 -6.33 -9.76
N ILE A 10 2.61 -6.32 -9.45
CA ILE A 10 2.10 -5.82 -8.18
C ILE A 10 1.23 -6.88 -7.55
N LYS A 11 1.52 -7.21 -6.29
CA LYS A 11 0.66 -8.06 -5.49
C LYS A 11 0.05 -7.26 -4.35
N ILE A 12 -1.27 -7.14 -4.39
CA ILE A 12 -2.07 -6.70 -3.24
C ILE A 12 -2.63 -7.93 -2.55
N GLY A 13 -2.50 -7.98 -1.23
CA GLY A 13 -2.89 -9.13 -0.43
C GLY A 13 -2.29 -9.08 0.97
N LEU A 14 -2.51 -10.15 1.75
CA LEU A 14 -2.15 -10.17 3.18
C LEU A 14 -0.66 -9.91 3.44
N ASN A 15 0.24 -10.50 2.64
CA ASN A 15 1.69 -10.32 2.83
C ASN A 15 2.11 -8.88 2.59
N GLN A 16 1.66 -8.28 1.48
CA GLN A 16 1.84 -6.86 1.20
C GLN A 16 1.29 -5.98 2.35
N SER A 17 0.08 -6.30 2.85
CA SER A 17 -0.55 -5.51 3.91
C SER A 17 0.20 -5.58 5.23
N ILE A 18 0.71 -6.75 5.61
CA ILE A 18 1.57 -6.93 6.79
C ILE A 18 2.87 -6.14 6.62
N LEU A 19 3.53 -6.27 5.47
CA LEU A 19 4.76 -5.55 5.16
C LEU A 19 4.57 -4.03 5.21
N TYR A 20 3.46 -3.52 4.68
CA TYR A 20 3.09 -2.11 4.84
C TYR A 20 3.01 -1.72 6.31
N CYS A 21 2.30 -2.50 7.13
CA CYS A 21 2.14 -2.21 8.55
C CYS A 21 3.48 -2.21 9.30
N GLU A 22 4.38 -3.14 8.97
CA GLU A 22 5.74 -3.21 9.53
C GLU A 22 6.56 -1.96 9.22
N LEU A 23 6.52 -1.48 7.97
CA LEU A 23 7.20 -0.25 7.56
C LEU A 23 6.71 0.98 8.34
N ARG A 24 5.41 1.01 8.63
CA ARG A 24 4.73 2.12 9.29
C ARG A 24 4.78 2.03 10.82
N GLY A 25 5.23 0.90 11.37
CA GLY A 25 5.23 0.65 12.81
C GLY A 25 3.82 0.56 13.41
N ILE A 26 2.85 0.07 12.64
CA ILE A 26 1.43 -0.05 13.05
C ILE A 26 0.96 -1.50 13.06
N SER A 27 -0.16 -1.78 13.73
CA SER A 27 -0.87 -3.05 13.62
C SER A 27 -1.70 -3.13 12.34
N ILE A 28 -1.92 -4.34 11.82
CA ILE A 28 -2.85 -4.60 10.72
C ILE A 28 -4.27 -4.08 11.03
N THR A 29 -4.65 -4.03 12.31
CA THR A 29 -5.94 -3.48 12.74
C THR A 29 -6.06 -1.97 12.55
N ASP A 30 -4.92 -1.27 12.51
CA ASP A 30 -4.84 0.19 12.39
C ASP A 30 -4.59 0.63 10.93
N MET A 31 -4.34 -0.32 10.03
CA MET A 31 -4.04 -0.07 8.62
C MET A 31 -5.09 0.81 7.94
N ASN A 32 -6.38 0.55 8.14
CA ASN A 32 -7.44 1.37 7.54
C ASN A 32 -7.38 2.83 7.97
N SER A 33 -7.05 3.10 9.23
CA SER A 33 -6.91 4.46 9.76
C SER A 33 -5.68 5.16 9.20
N ASP A 34 -4.61 4.40 8.93
CA ASP A 34 -3.40 4.94 8.28
C ASP A 34 -3.63 5.21 6.80
N LEU A 35 -4.29 4.30 6.07
CA LEU A 35 -4.65 4.48 4.66
C LEU A 35 -5.65 5.61 4.43
N ALA A 36 -6.52 5.90 5.41
CA ALA A 36 -7.41 7.06 5.33
C ALA A 36 -6.64 8.40 5.26
N LYS A 37 -5.34 8.41 5.59
CA LYS A 37 -4.48 9.58 5.43
C LYS A 37 -4.02 9.78 3.98
N LEU A 38 -4.19 8.81 3.07
CA LEU A 38 -3.79 8.97 1.66
C LEU A 38 -4.47 10.17 0.98
N SER A 39 -5.68 10.54 1.39
CA SER A 39 -6.41 11.70 0.86
C SER A 39 -5.94 13.05 1.42
N ASN A 40 -5.24 13.06 2.57
CA ASN A 40 -4.94 14.27 3.36
C ASN A 40 -3.48 14.33 3.86
N GLY A 41 -2.62 13.40 3.43
CA GLY A 41 -1.38 13.03 4.10
C GLY A 41 -0.11 13.56 3.44
N THR A 42 1.03 13.03 3.91
CA THR A 42 2.38 13.49 3.56
C THR A 42 2.94 12.89 2.28
N GLY A 43 2.26 11.89 1.70
CA GLY A 43 2.74 11.08 0.58
C GLY A 43 3.59 9.88 1.00
N ALA A 44 4.09 9.84 2.25
CA ALA A 44 4.84 8.70 2.76
C ALA A 44 3.99 7.42 2.81
N GLU A 45 2.72 7.53 3.20
CA GLU A 45 1.78 6.41 3.21
C GLU A 45 1.64 5.79 1.81
N LEU A 46 1.51 6.64 0.79
CA LEU A 46 1.36 6.21 -0.60
C LEU A 46 2.63 5.50 -1.11
N ARG A 47 3.79 6.10 -0.83
CA ARG A 47 5.09 5.55 -1.19
C ARG A 47 5.33 4.18 -0.57
N ASP A 48 5.13 4.06 0.74
CA ASP A 48 5.35 2.81 1.48
C ASP A 48 4.34 1.72 1.02
N LEU A 49 3.12 2.14 0.65
CA LEU A 49 2.09 1.27 0.12
C LEU A 49 2.44 0.72 -1.27
N ILE A 50 2.87 1.58 -2.20
CA ILE A 50 3.32 1.16 -3.55
C ILE A 50 4.55 0.26 -3.42
N TRP A 51 5.52 0.65 -2.60
CA TRP A 51 6.74 -0.12 -2.41
C TRP A 51 6.46 -1.53 -1.89
N SER A 52 5.59 -1.67 -0.87
CA SER A 52 5.24 -2.98 -0.32
C SER A 52 4.53 -3.87 -1.35
N ALA A 53 3.69 -3.27 -2.21
CA ALA A 53 2.97 -3.99 -3.25
C ALA A 53 3.87 -4.44 -4.41
N LEU A 54 4.86 -3.61 -4.78
CA LEU A 54 5.91 -3.98 -5.73
C LEU A 54 6.82 -5.07 -5.17
N LYS A 55 7.20 -4.98 -3.89
CA LYS A 55 8.04 -5.99 -3.26
C LYS A 55 7.36 -7.35 -3.19
N ASP A 56 6.09 -7.40 -2.81
CA ASP A 56 5.33 -8.66 -2.81
C ASP A 56 5.05 -9.17 -4.23
N GLY A 57 4.85 -8.25 -5.19
CA GLY A 57 4.76 -8.58 -6.63
C GLY A 57 6.01 -9.27 -7.15
N ALA A 58 7.19 -8.67 -6.92
CA ALA A 58 8.48 -9.24 -7.28
C ALA A 58 8.72 -10.62 -6.62
N ARG A 59 8.33 -10.78 -5.35
CA ARG A 59 8.39 -12.09 -4.67
C ARG A 59 7.53 -13.14 -5.37
N VAL A 60 6.33 -12.79 -5.86
CA VAL A 60 5.43 -13.71 -6.55
C VAL A 60 5.94 -14.05 -7.96
N SER A 61 6.52 -13.08 -8.67
CA SER A 61 7.09 -13.30 -10.01
C SER A 61 8.49 -13.94 -10.00
N GLY A 62 9.13 -14.03 -8.82
CA GLY A 62 10.49 -14.55 -8.69
C GLY A 62 11.57 -13.55 -9.14
N GLU A 63 11.23 -12.26 -9.22
CA GLU A 63 12.18 -11.19 -9.52
C GLU A 63 12.89 -10.69 -8.25
N GLU A 64 14.15 -10.29 -8.39
CA GLU A 64 14.83 -9.56 -7.32
C GLU A 64 14.27 -8.15 -7.15
N PHE A 65 14.13 -7.72 -5.89
CA PHE A 65 13.64 -6.40 -5.54
C PHE A 65 14.62 -5.66 -4.63
N ASN A 66 15.56 -4.95 -5.25
CA ASN A 66 16.65 -4.23 -4.57
C ASN A 66 16.39 -2.73 -4.46
N HIS A 67 15.12 -2.31 -4.52
CA HIS A 67 14.73 -0.91 -4.51
C HIS A 67 14.33 -0.45 -3.11
N THR A 68 14.68 0.79 -2.78
CA THR A 68 14.29 1.44 -1.52
C THR A 68 12.92 2.09 -1.64
N THR A 69 12.32 2.47 -0.50
CA THR A 69 11.08 3.27 -0.51
C THR A 69 11.30 4.62 -1.18
N TYR A 70 12.50 5.21 -1.07
CA TYR A 70 12.85 6.46 -1.74
C TYR A 70 12.91 6.32 -3.26
N ASP A 71 13.49 5.23 -3.78
CA ASP A 71 13.49 4.97 -5.23
C ASP A 71 12.06 4.95 -5.79
N VAL A 72 11.13 4.35 -5.04
CA VAL A 72 9.69 4.34 -5.40
C VAL A 72 9.07 5.73 -5.29
N GLY A 73 9.51 6.55 -4.32
CA GLY A 73 9.12 7.95 -4.22
C GLY A 73 9.46 8.73 -5.48
N ASP A 74 10.71 8.62 -5.93
CA ASP A 74 11.19 9.26 -7.17
C ASP A 74 10.35 8.80 -8.37
N TRP A 75 10.04 7.51 -8.47
CA TRP A 75 9.22 7.01 -9.58
C TRP A 75 7.75 7.48 -9.53
N ILE A 76 7.20 7.74 -8.34
CA ILE A 76 5.84 8.26 -8.22
C ILE A 76 5.76 9.68 -8.78
N GLU A 77 6.81 10.49 -8.66
CA GLU A 77 6.87 11.84 -9.25
C GLU A 77 6.88 11.79 -10.78
N GLU A 78 7.37 10.70 -11.36
CA GLU A 78 7.38 10.47 -12.82
C GLU A 78 6.05 9.91 -13.35
N LEU A 79 5.16 9.43 -12.47
CA LEU A 79 3.85 8.92 -12.88
C LEU A 79 2.90 10.05 -13.24
N ASP A 80 2.11 9.84 -14.28
CA ASP A 80 0.99 10.72 -14.52
C ASP A 80 -0.08 10.54 -13.40
N PRO A 81 -0.77 11.63 -13.01
CA PRO A 81 -1.77 11.57 -11.93
C PRO A 81 -2.91 10.58 -12.16
N GLU A 82 -3.24 10.28 -13.42
CA GLU A 82 -4.33 9.38 -13.79
C GLU A 82 -3.94 7.91 -13.55
N SER A 83 -2.71 7.53 -13.93
CA SER A 83 -2.10 6.23 -13.63
C SER A 83 -2.01 5.99 -12.13
N LEU A 84 -1.61 7.01 -11.37
CA LEU A 84 -1.54 6.93 -9.91
C LEU A 84 -2.93 6.76 -9.28
N GLY A 85 -3.93 7.52 -9.75
CA GLY A 85 -5.32 7.39 -9.30
C GLY A 85 -5.90 6.01 -9.59
N THR A 86 -5.64 5.48 -10.79
CA THR A 86 -6.06 4.13 -11.19
C THR A 86 -5.44 3.06 -10.29
N PHE A 87 -4.15 3.21 -9.98
CA PHE A 87 -3.46 2.32 -9.05
C PHE A 87 -4.09 2.34 -7.65
N ILE A 88 -4.31 3.53 -7.07
CA ILE A 88 -4.90 3.68 -5.74
C ILE A 88 -6.30 3.04 -5.69
N ASN A 89 -7.13 3.31 -6.69
CA ASN A 89 -8.47 2.72 -6.79
C ASN A 89 -8.40 1.19 -6.87
N SER A 90 -7.54 0.64 -7.73
CA SER A 90 -7.32 -0.80 -7.86
C SER A 90 -6.87 -1.44 -6.54
N LEU A 91 -6.07 -0.71 -5.75
CA LEU A 91 -5.61 -1.16 -4.44
C LEU A 91 -6.74 -1.21 -3.42
N VAL A 92 -7.56 -0.16 -3.35
CA VAL A 92 -8.73 -0.12 -2.45
C VAL A 92 -9.72 -1.23 -2.79
N GLU A 93 -9.93 -1.52 -4.06
CA GLU A 93 -10.82 -2.60 -4.51
C GLU A 93 -10.26 -4.00 -4.24
N SER A 94 -8.94 -4.17 -4.35
CA SER A 94 -8.26 -5.45 -4.16
C SER A 94 -7.98 -5.80 -2.70
N MET A 95 -8.02 -4.81 -1.79
CA MET A 95 -7.92 -5.08 -0.37
C MET A 95 -9.09 -5.96 0.07
N PRO A 96 -8.85 -7.07 0.77
CA PRO A 96 -9.92 -7.82 1.42
C PRO A 96 -10.71 -6.82 2.26
N LYS A 97 -12.04 -6.76 2.11
CA LYS A 97 -12.90 -6.00 3.01
C LYS A 97 -12.69 -6.57 4.41
N MET A 98 -11.71 -6.04 5.14
CA MET A 98 -11.50 -6.35 6.54
C MET A 98 -12.80 -5.93 7.21
N ARG A 99 -13.61 -6.91 7.59
CA ARG A 99 -14.85 -6.64 8.31
C ARG A 99 -14.46 -5.76 9.49
N PRO A 100 -15.13 -4.61 9.69
CA PRO A 100 -14.80 -3.75 10.81
C PRO A 100 -14.84 -4.62 12.07
N ALA A 101 -13.75 -4.61 12.84
CA ALA A 101 -13.74 -5.22 14.15
C ALA A 101 -14.93 -4.61 14.90
N LYS A 102 -15.91 -5.45 15.30
CA LYS A 102 -17.11 -5.00 16.01
C LYS A 102 -16.66 -4.06 17.12
N SER A 103 -17.03 -2.78 17.03
CA SER A 103 -16.81 -1.83 18.11
C SER A 103 -17.47 -2.44 19.34
N LYS A 104 -16.69 -2.70 20.39
CA LYS A 104 -17.24 -3.08 21.68
C LYS A 104 -18.06 -1.86 22.12
N LYS A 105 -19.39 -1.93 21.99
CA LYS A 105 -20.30 -0.97 22.64
C LYS A 105 -19.87 -0.86 24.10
N LYS A 106 -19.59 0.37 24.55
CA LYS A 106 -19.47 0.68 25.98
C LYS A 106 -20.68 0.10 26.68
N VAL A 107 -20.44 -0.78 27.66
CA VAL A 107 -21.42 -1.06 28.70
C VAL A 107 -21.31 0.12 29.65
N GLU A 108 -22.26 1.05 29.57
CA GLU A 108 -22.51 1.99 30.66
C GLU A 108 -23.02 1.18 31.85
N VAL A 109 -22.40 1.39 33.01
CA VAL A 109 -22.84 0.93 34.33
C VAL A 109 -23.40 2.13 35.06
#